data_AF-A0A7W5J1K5-F1
#
_entry.id   AF-A0A7W5J1K5-F1
#
_cell.length_a   1.000
_cell.length_b   1.000
_cell.length_c   1.000
_cell.angle_alpha   90.00
_cell.angle_beta   90.00
_cell.angle_gamma   90.00
#
_symmetry.space_group_name_H-M   'P 1'
#
loop_
_entity.id
_entity.type
_entity.pdbx_description
1 polymer ?
#
loop_
_entity_poly.entity_id
_entity_poly.type
_entity_poly.pdbx_seq_one_letter_code
_entity_poly.pdbx_strand_id
1 'polypeptide(L)'
;MTAVSMDALFAQLQAMHDSLQNGDLDTVQGLLDQHDRDVRDFMQAPQGRDTGTDTLSNLLYAQLQLQDRLRDARDAAARKLRESQQAERAARAYLSTPGA
;
A
#
# COMPACT_ATOMS: atom_id res chain seq x y z
N MET A 1 11.84 4.49 -24.98
CA MET A 1 11.38 4.04 -23.65
C MET A 1 12.59 3.51 -22.92
N THR A 2 12.97 4.13 -21.80
CA THR A 2 14.04 3.64 -20.94
C THR A 2 13.62 2.30 -20.34
N ALA A 3 14.51 1.31 -20.37
CA ALA A 3 14.21 0.00 -19.79
C ALA A 3 14.02 0.16 -18.27
N VAL A 4 12.97 -0.47 -17.72
CA VAL A 4 12.73 -0.51 -16.26
C VAL A 4 13.93 -1.19 -15.60
N SER A 5 14.52 -0.60 -14.57
CA SER A 5 15.63 -1.21 -13.84
C SER A 5 15.15 -1.86 -12.55
N MET A 6 15.95 -2.79 -12.02
CA MET A 6 15.71 -3.37 -10.70
C MET A 6 15.64 -2.30 -9.60
N ASP A 7 16.55 -1.33 -9.66
CA ASP A 7 16.59 -0.22 -8.70
C ASP A 7 15.32 0.64 -8.76
N ALA A 8 14.74 0.81 -9.96
CA ALA A 8 13.47 1.53 -10.11
C ALA A 8 12.32 0.79 -9.41
N LEU A 9 12.28 -0.54 -9.51
CA LEU A 9 11.28 -1.36 -8.81
C LEU A 9 11.40 -1.23 -7.28
N PHE A 10 12.61 -1.25 -6.74
CA PHE A 10 12.82 -1.02 -5.31
C PHE A 10 12.49 0.42 -4.89
N ALA A 11 12.84 1.42 -5.71
CA ALA A 11 12.50 2.81 -5.44
C ALA A 11 10.98 3.03 -5.40
N GLN A 12 10.22 2.34 -6.26
CA GLN A 12 8.75 2.37 -6.24
C GLN A 12 8.19 1.78 -4.94
N LEU A 13 8.73 0.64 -4.47
CA LEU A 13 8.34 0.05 -3.19
C LEU A 13 8.64 0.98 -2.01
N GLN A 14 9.77 1.67 -2.04
CA GLN A 14 10.10 2.67 -1.03
C GLN A 14 9.14 3.87 -1.10
N ALA A 15 8.85 4.38 -2.29
CA ALA A 15 7.90 5.49 -2.45
C ALA A 15 6.48 5.13 -1.98
N MET A 16 6.04 3.89 -2.23
CA MET A 16 4.78 3.36 -1.68
C MET A 16 4.81 3.30 -0.16
N HIS A 17 5.93 2.86 0.41
CA HIS A 17 6.09 2.82 1.86
C HIS A 17 5.97 4.21 2.48
N ASP A 18 6.67 5.20 1.94
CA ASP A 18 6.69 6.57 2.44
C ASP A 18 5.30 7.22 2.28
N SER A 19 4.62 6.99 1.15
CA SER A 19 3.26 7.49 0.90
C SER A 19 2.25 6.87 1.87
N LEU A 20 2.38 5.58 2.16
CA LEU A 20 1.54 4.89 3.14
C LEU A 20 1.74 5.44 4.56
N GLN A 21 2.98 5.76 4.94
CA GLN A 21 3.26 6.40 6.23
C GLN A 21 2.62 7.79 6.35
N ASN A 22 2.60 8.54 5.24
CA ASN A 22 1.97 9.86 5.17
C ASN A 22 0.44 9.80 5.05
N GLY A 23 -0.15 8.61 4.90
CA GLY A 23 -1.59 8.41 4.72
C GLY A 23 -2.11 8.80 3.33
N ASP A 24 -1.22 8.98 2.35
CA ASP A 24 -1.57 9.34 0.98
C ASP A 24 -1.92 8.08 0.17
N LEU A 25 -3.15 7.60 0.37
CA LEU A 25 -3.61 6.34 -0.23
C LEU A 25 -3.82 6.44 -1.75
N ASP A 26 -4.15 7.63 -2.27
CA ASP A 26 -4.33 7.83 -3.72
C ASP A 26 -2.99 7.69 -4.46
N THR A 27 -1.92 8.29 -3.90
CA THR A 27 -0.57 8.12 -4.43
C THR A 27 -0.10 6.66 -4.32
N VAL A 28 -0.38 5.98 -3.21
CA VAL A 28 -0.06 4.55 -3.06
C VAL A 28 -0.73 3.72 -4.14
N GLN A 29 -2.00 3.97 -4.45
CA GLN A 29 -2.73 3.23 -5.48
C GLN A 29 -2.12 3.44 -6.87
N GLY A 30 -1.80 4.69 -7.24
CA GLY A 30 -1.14 4.98 -8.52
C GLY A 30 0.24 4.32 -8.63
N LEU A 31 1.01 4.29 -7.54
CA LEU A 31 2.31 3.63 -7.51
C LEU A 31 2.20 2.10 -7.59
N LEU A 32 1.19 1.48 -6.97
CA LEU A 32 0.93 0.04 -7.10
C LEU A 32 0.65 -0.35 -8.56
N ASP A 33 -0.26 0.38 -9.24
CA ASP A 33 -0.61 0.12 -10.63
C ASP A 33 0.58 0.33 -11.59
N GLN A 34 1.47 1.27 -11.26
CA GLN A 34 2.72 1.48 -12.00
C GLN A 34 3.71 0.34 -11.74
N HIS A 35 3.90 -0.05 -10.48
CA HIS A 35 4.83 -1.10 -10.10
C HIS A 35 4.47 -2.45 -10.70
N ASP A 36 3.19 -2.82 -10.70
CA ASP A 36 2.71 -4.07 -11.31
C ASP A 36 2.99 -4.14 -12.82
N ARG A 37 2.84 -3.01 -13.52
CA ARG A 37 3.19 -2.91 -14.94
C ARG A 37 4.69 -3.02 -15.15
N ASP A 38 5.46 -2.28 -14.36
CA ASP A 38 6.93 -2.23 -14.48
C ASP A 38 7.59 -3.56 -14.13
N VAL A 39 7.06 -4.32 -13.15
CA VAL A 39 7.51 -5.68 -12.85
C VAL A 39 7.28 -6.61 -14.06
N ARG A 40 6.12 -6.54 -14.70
CA ARG A 40 5.83 -7.37 -15.89
C ARG A 40 6.77 -7.03 -17.03
N ASP A 41 6.98 -5.75 -17.29
CA ASP A 41 7.90 -5.27 -18.33
C ASP A 41 9.34 -5.68 -18.02
N PHE A 42 9.77 -5.57 -16.76
CA PHE A 42 11.09 -6.00 -16.31
C PHE A 42 11.31 -7.49 -16.54
N MET A 43 10.36 -8.34 -16.14
CA MET A 43 10.46 -9.80 -16.29
C MET A 43 10.48 -10.26 -17.75
N GLN A 44 9.88 -9.49 -18.67
CA GLN A 44 9.90 -9.79 -20.10
C GLN A 44 11.21 -9.34 -20.78
N ALA A 45 11.89 -8.34 -20.21
CA ALA A 45 13.13 -7.80 -20.74
C ALA A 45 14.32 -8.76 -20.57
N PRO A 46 15.35 -8.68 -21.43
CA PRO A 46 16.55 -9.54 -21.34
C PRO A 46 17.21 -9.48 -19.95
N GLN A 47 17.35 -8.26 -19.41
CA GLN A 47 17.86 -8.02 -18.06
C GLN A 47 17.09 -8.77 -16.96
N GLY A 48 15.75 -8.91 -17.09
CA GLY A 48 14.95 -9.66 -16.11
C GLY A 48 15.18 -11.16 -16.18
N ARG A 49 15.48 -11.70 -17.37
CA ARG A 49 15.83 -13.11 -17.56
C ARG A 49 17.21 -13.44 -17.01
N ASP A 50 18.13 -12.49 -17.10
CA ASP A 50 19.51 -12.63 -16.61
C ASP A 50 19.64 -12.23 -15.13
N THR A 51 18.57 -11.74 -14.50
CA THR A 51 18.57 -11.36 -13.08
C THR A 51 18.65 -12.59 -12.20
N GLY A 52 19.59 -12.58 -11.25
CA GLY A 52 19.79 -13.68 -10.32
C GLY A 52 18.60 -13.91 -9.38
N THR A 53 18.39 -15.17 -9.00
CA THR A 53 17.31 -15.60 -8.09
C THR A 53 17.31 -14.84 -6.77
N ASP A 54 18.49 -14.50 -6.22
CA ASP A 54 18.60 -13.77 -4.96
C ASP A 54 18.02 -12.35 -5.05
N THR A 55 18.27 -11.67 -6.17
CA THR A 55 17.75 -10.33 -6.44
C THR A 55 16.23 -10.34 -6.59
N LEU A 56 15.68 -11.33 -7.31
CA LEU A 56 14.23 -11.53 -7.41
C LEU A 56 13.60 -11.88 -6.06
N SER A 57 14.29 -12.68 -5.24
CA SER A 57 13.84 -13.04 -3.90
C SER A 57 13.79 -11.82 -2.97
N ASN A 58 14.76 -10.92 -3.07
CA ASN A 58 14.75 -9.66 -2.32
C ASN A 58 13.59 -8.75 -2.72
N LEU A 59 13.24 -8.69 -4.01
CA LEU A 59 12.08 -7.93 -4.48
C LEU A 59 10.78 -8.50 -3.93
N LEU A 60 10.62 -9.82 -4.02
CA LEU A 60 9.47 -10.51 -3.46
C LEU A 60 9.33 -10.25 -1.96
N TYR A 61 10.44 -10.31 -1.22
CA TYR A 61 10.44 -10.02 0.21
C TYR A 61 10.00 -8.57 0.49
N ALA A 62 10.51 -7.60 -0.25
CA ALA A 62 10.10 -6.20 -0.12
C ALA A 62 8.61 -5.98 -0.43
N GLN A 63 8.08 -6.68 -1.45
CA GLN A 63 6.65 -6.66 -1.78
C GLN A 63 5.78 -7.25 -0.67
N LEU A 64 6.19 -8.37 -0.07
CA LEU A 64 5.49 -8.99 1.05
C LEU A 64 5.46 -8.07 2.28
N GLN A 65 6.58 -7.41 2.59
CA GLN A 65 6.62 -6.43 3.68
C GLN A 65 5.67 -5.25 3.44
N LEU A 66 5.58 -4.74 2.21
CA LEU A 66 4.63 -3.69 1.87
C LEU A 66 3.18 -4.18 2.02
N GLN A 67 2.90 -5.42 1.60
CA GLN A 67 1.56 -6.02 1.72
C GLN A 67 1.09 -6.09 3.17
N ASP A 68 1.96 -6.49 4.10
CA ASP A 68 1.61 -6.55 5.51
C ASP A 68 1.31 -5.16 6.08
N ARG A 69 2.07 -4.13 5.69
CA ARG A 69 1.79 -2.75 6.09
C ARG A 69 0.45 -2.24 5.55
N LEU A 70 0.09 -2.59 4.31
CA LEU A 70 -1.21 -2.23 3.74
C LEU A 70 -2.36 -2.88 4.52
N ARG A 71 -2.19 -4.14 4.97
CA ARG A 71 -3.16 -4.82 5.83
C ARG A 71 -3.31 -4.12 7.16
N ASP A 72 -2.20 -3.75 7.80
CA ASP A 72 -2.21 -3.02 9.06
C ASP A 72 -2.91 -1.66 8.93
N ALA A 73 -2.62 -0.92 7.85
CA ALA A 73 -3.26 0.36 7.54
C ALA A 73 -4.77 0.21 7.35
N ARG A 74 -5.20 -0.81 6.59
CA ARG A 74 -6.62 -1.15 6.41
C ARG A 74 -7.30 -1.46 7.74
N ASP A 75 -6.67 -2.27 8.58
CA ASP A 75 -7.23 -2.69 9.85
C ASP A 75 -7.32 -1.51 10.84
N ALA A 76 -6.35 -0.60 10.80
CA ALA A 76 -6.40 0.66 11.54
C ALA A 76 -7.54 1.57 11.06
N ALA A 77 -7.73 1.71 9.75
CA ALA A 77 -8.85 2.48 9.18
C ALA A 77 -10.21 1.88 9.59
N ALA A 78 -10.34 0.55 9.55
CA ALA A 78 -11.56 -0.15 9.97
C ALA A 78 -11.86 0.07 11.46
N ARG A 79 -10.84 0.10 12.34
CA ARG A 79 -11.02 0.46 13.76
C ARG A 79 -11.55 1.89 13.93
N LYS A 80 -10.91 2.87 13.28
CA LYS A 80 -11.33 4.28 13.34
C LYS A 80 -12.78 4.48 12.85
N LEU A 81 -13.17 3.79 11.77
CA LEU A 81 -14.54 3.87 11.26
C LEU A 81 -15.56 3.35 12.29
N ARG A 82 -15.26 2.23 12.96
CA ARG A 82 -16.13 1.69 14.01
C ARG A 82 -16.25 2.63 15.20
N GLU A 83 -15.13 3.23 15.63
CA GLU A 83 -15.11 4.23 16.70
C GLU A 83 -15.97 5.45 16.35
N SER A 84 -15.84 5.97 15.12
CA SER A 84 -16.65 7.08 14.62
C SER A 84 -18.14 6.74 14.60
N GLN A 85 -18.51 5.54 14.13
CA GLN A 85 -19.91 5.10 14.12
C GLN A 85 -20.48 4.94 15.53
N GLN A 86 -19.67 4.44 16.48
CA GLN A 86 -20.08 4.31 17.87
C GLN A 86 -20.27 5.69 18.52
N ALA A 87 -19.35 6.63 18.29
CA ALA A 87 -19.46 8.00 18.77
C ALA A 87 -20.70 8.71 18.21
N GLU A 88 -20.99 8.54 16.91
CA GLU A 88 -22.17 9.10 16.27
C GLU A 88 -23.47 8.51 16.85
N ARG A 89 -23.51 7.19 17.07
CA ARG A 89 -24.66 6.53 17.71
C ARG A 89 -24.87 7.05 19.14
N ALA A 90 -23.79 7.23 19.91
CA ALA A 90 -23.88 7.78 21.27
C ALA A 90 -24.37 9.23 21.25
N ALA A 91 -23.83 10.08 20.36
CA ALA A 91 -24.27 11.47 20.20
C ALA A 91 -25.76 11.56 19.82
N ARG A 92 -26.21 10.71 18.89
CA ARG A 92 -27.64 10.61 18.54
C ARG A 92 -28.48 10.14 19.72
N ALA A 93 -28.03 9.16 20.50
CA ALA A 93 -28.73 8.69 21.70
C ALA A 93 -28.93 9.84 22.70
N TYR A 94 -27.87 10.59 23.04
CA TYR A 94 -27.97 11.75 23.93
C TYR A 94 -28.94 12.82 23.41
N LEU A 95 -28.91 13.14 22.11
CA LEU A 95 -29.83 14.12 21.51
C LEU A 95 -31.27 13.63 21.43
N SER A 96 -31.48 12.32 21.28
CA SER A 96 -32.80 11.68 21.20
C SER A 96 -33.41 11.34 22.55
N THR A 97 -32.65 11.49 23.65
CA THR A 97 -33.19 11.35 25.00
C THR A 97 -33.88 12.67 25.36
N PRO A 98 -35.23 12.75 25.39
CA PRO A 98 -35.90 13.94 25.89
C PRO A 98 -35.53 14.08 27.36
N GLY A 99 -35.17 15.30 27.80
CA GLY A 99 -34.72 15.53 29.17
C GLY A 99 -35.74 15.05 30.21
N ALA A 100 -35.20 14.48 31.30
CA ALA A 100 -35.75 14.33 32.66
C ALA A 100 -37.14 13.68 32.83
#